data_AF-A0A9D2NYG5-F1
#
_entry.id   AF-A0A9D2NYG5-F1
#
_cell.length_a   1.000
_cell.length_b   1.000
_cell.length_c   1.000
_cell.angle_alpha   90.00
_cell.angle_beta   90.00
_cell.angle_gamma   90.00
#
_symmetry.space_group_name_H-M   'P 1'
#
loop_
_entity.id
_entity.type
_entity.pdbx_description
1 polymer ?
#
loop_
_entity_poly.entity_id
_entity_poly.type
_entity_poly.pdbx_seq_one_letter_code
_entity_poly.pdbx_strand_id
1 'polypeptide(L)'
;MKRRLSGLFLVLALILSACGGQGSWQEQYDLGVRYLSEGNYEEAILAFTAAIEIDPARAEAYVGRGDAYVASGETEEHLAAALADYEEALAQDETLAAAWLGLADVYIRQGDYDRALEVLQEGLEKTGGDTAIVDKIAEIEGGNITDSAGNIRQLSTYGPDGVLIWRHIFTYSGQGQRASVTSFDGQGGQTGHVEMVYNEAGDRTVDYQYASDTGAVGRVERTFNGSGQTAAEDWYNEDGSLIMSFQMEYGADGLLLSEKQYNAEGSLDSTRVYDYDDQGRDIRHSDYSPDGTLLGYYTMEYDEEGNVTRYSNYDGDGQLLDYEIRRYDETGGYLGSEWYDSTGGLISSTVSE
;
A
#
# COMPACT_ATOMS: atom_id res chain seq x y z
N MET A 1 -23.95 67.25 -5.46
CA MET A 1 -22.98 67.28 -6.58
C MET A 1 -23.12 65.99 -7.37
N LYS A 2 -23.56 66.10 -8.63
CA LYS A 2 -23.58 65.02 -9.61
C LYS A 2 -22.17 64.83 -10.16
N ARG A 3 -21.68 63.59 -10.25
CA ARG A 3 -20.77 63.17 -11.33
C ARG A 3 -21.03 61.69 -11.63
N ARG A 4 -21.65 61.47 -12.79
CA ARG A 4 -21.71 60.21 -13.52
C ARG A 4 -20.38 60.02 -14.28
N LEU A 5 -19.89 58.80 -14.36
CA LEU A 5 -19.17 58.19 -15.50
C LEU A 5 -19.25 56.68 -15.21
N SER A 6 -20.21 55.93 -15.77
CA SER A 6 -20.30 55.44 -17.16
C SER A 6 -19.23 54.40 -17.50
N GLY A 7 -19.67 53.14 -17.61
CA GLY A 7 -19.18 52.19 -18.60
C GLY A 7 -18.07 51.25 -18.17
N LEU A 8 -18.42 50.08 -17.64
CA LEU A 8 -17.82 48.85 -18.15
C LEU A 8 -18.92 47.80 -18.30
N PHE A 9 -19.25 47.57 -19.57
CA PHE A 9 -20.19 46.60 -20.08
C PHE A 9 -19.71 45.17 -19.78
N LEU A 10 -20.56 44.38 -19.15
CA LEU A 10 -21.11 43.15 -19.74
C LEU A 10 -20.26 42.51 -20.87
N VAL A 11 -19.26 41.71 -20.50
CA VAL A 11 -18.70 40.64 -21.38
C VAL A 11 -18.17 39.50 -20.50
N LEU A 12 -19.04 38.56 -20.12
CA LEU A 12 -18.63 37.18 -19.81
C LEU A 12 -19.75 36.22 -20.23
N ALA A 13 -20.19 36.38 -21.47
CA ALA A 13 -21.08 35.48 -22.18
C ALA A 13 -20.81 35.71 -23.67
N LEU A 14 -19.79 35.03 -24.22
CA LEU A 14 -19.56 34.74 -25.65
C LEU A 14 -18.12 34.29 -25.86
N ILE A 15 -17.88 32.99 -25.68
CA ILE A 15 -17.06 32.22 -26.63
C ILE A 15 -17.90 30.98 -27.01
N LEU A 16 -19.05 31.25 -27.62
CA LEU A 16 -19.68 30.33 -28.57
C LEU A 16 -19.31 30.88 -29.95
N SER A 17 -18.95 29.97 -30.85
CA SER A 17 -18.49 30.19 -32.23
C SER A 17 -16.98 30.35 -32.43
N ALA A 18 -16.23 29.27 -32.19
CA ALA A 18 -15.29 28.80 -33.20
C ALA A 18 -15.93 27.59 -33.91
N CYS A 19 -16.41 27.81 -35.14
CA CYS A 19 -16.84 26.71 -36.01
C CYS A 19 -15.63 25.84 -36.35
N GLY A 20 -15.62 24.63 -35.83
CA GLY A 20 -14.68 23.56 -36.16
C GLY A 20 -15.10 22.25 -35.50
N GLY A 21 -16.35 21.83 -35.69
CA GLY A 21 -16.92 20.57 -35.20
C GLY A 21 -17.00 20.47 -33.68
N GLN A 22 -18.20 20.43 -33.09
CA GLN A 22 -18.34 19.68 -31.83
C GLN A 22 -17.86 18.26 -32.17
N GLY A 23 -16.76 17.83 -31.57
CA GLY A 23 -16.32 16.45 -31.73
C GLY A 23 -17.45 15.50 -31.35
N SER A 24 -17.46 14.28 -31.90
CA SER A 24 -18.45 13.28 -31.49
C SER A 24 -18.29 12.95 -30.01
N TRP A 25 -19.35 12.41 -29.37
CA TRP A 25 -19.24 11.93 -27.97
C TRP A 25 -18.07 10.95 -27.82
N GLN A 26 -17.82 10.12 -28.84
CA GLN A 26 -16.71 9.17 -28.89
C GLN A 26 -15.34 9.87 -28.83
N GLU A 27 -15.16 10.98 -29.55
CA GLU A 27 -13.89 11.72 -29.52
C GLU A 27 -13.63 12.34 -28.13
N GLN A 28 -14.69 12.82 -27.46
CA GLN A 28 -14.56 13.33 -26.08
C GLN A 28 -14.35 12.19 -25.07
N TYR A 29 -15.00 11.05 -25.27
CA TYR A 29 -14.80 9.86 -24.46
C TYR A 29 -13.36 9.33 -24.58
N ASP A 30 -12.87 9.14 -25.80
CA ASP A 30 -11.50 8.67 -26.06
C ASP A 30 -10.46 9.65 -25.49
N LEU A 31 -10.77 10.95 -25.52
CA LEU A 31 -9.96 12.00 -24.88
C LEU A 31 -9.95 11.85 -23.36
N GLY A 32 -11.11 11.60 -22.74
CA GLY A 32 -11.24 11.33 -21.31
C GLY A 32 -10.45 10.10 -20.87
N VAL A 33 -10.56 8.99 -21.61
CA VAL A 33 -9.79 7.77 -21.38
C VAL A 33 -8.28 8.05 -21.44
N ARG A 34 -7.83 8.82 -22.43
CA ARG A 34 -6.43 9.20 -22.55
C ARG A 34 -5.96 10.01 -21.35
N TYR A 35 -6.70 11.05 -20.97
CA TYR A 35 -6.36 11.87 -19.80
C TYR A 35 -6.33 11.05 -18.50
N LEU A 36 -7.31 10.17 -18.30
CA LEU A 36 -7.36 9.27 -17.16
C LEU A 36 -6.10 8.38 -17.09
N SER A 37 -5.71 7.79 -18.22
CA SER A 37 -4.50 6.95 -18.31
C SER A 37 -3.19 7.72 -18.08
N GLU A 38 -3.19 9.03 -18.32
CA GLU A 38 -2.06 9.93 -18.09
C GLU A 38 -2.02 10.49 -16.66
N GLY A 39 -3.04 10.18 -15.83
CA GLY A 39 -3.19 10.73 -14.48
C GLY A 39 -3.71 12.17 -14.44
N ASN A 40 -4.18 12.70 -15.58
CA ASN A 40 -4.75 14.04 -15.71
C ASN A 40 -6.25 14.01 -15.39
N TYR A 41 -6.57 13.81 -14.11
CA TYR A 41 -7.93 13.44 -13.69
C TYR A 41 -8.94 14.55 -13.90
N GLU A 42 -8.59 15.80 -13.65
CA GLU A 42 -9.48 16.95 -13.87
C GLU A 42 -9.82 17.11 -15.36
N GLU A 43 -8.84 16.98 -16.26
CA GLU A 43 -9.07 16.98 -17.70
C GLU A 43 -9.90 15.78 -18.16
N ALA A 44 -9.73 14.61 -17.54
CA ALA A 44 -10.55 13.43 -17.81
C ALA A 44 -12.02 13.69 -17.44
N ILE A 45 -12.28 14.25 -16.25
CA ILE A 45 -13.63 14.62 -15.78
C ILE A 45 -14.30 15.59 -16.77
N LEU A 46 -13.56 16.60 -17.25
CA LEU A 46 -14.08 17.56 -18.24
C LEU A 46 -14.41 16.90 -19.58
N ALA A 47 -13.53 16.03 -20.08
CA ALA A 47 -13.74 15.36 -21.36
C ALA A 47 -14.92 14.36 -21.30
N PHE A 48 -15.04 13.56 -20.24
CA PHE A 48 -16.20 12.69 -20.06
C PHE A 48 -17.50 13.49 -19.88
N THR A 49 -17.46 14.61 -19.17
CA THR A 49 -18.61 15.51 -19.06
C THR A 49 -19.05 16.02 -20.43
N ALA A 50 -18.11 16.42 -21.30
CA ALA A 50 -18.43 16.83 -22.66
C ALA A 50 -19.04 15.67 -23.48
N ALA A 51 -18.55 14.43 -23.31
CA ALA A 51 -19.14 13.26 -23.95
C ALA A 51 -20.59 13.04 -23.53
N ILE A 52 -20.87 13.13 -22.22
CA ILE A 52 -22.22 13.01 -21.64
C ILE A 52 -23.15 14.13 -22.14
N GLU A 53 -22.67 15.38 -22.25
CA GLU A 53 -23.46 16.49 -22.79
C GLU A 53 -23.82 16.30 -24.27
N ILE A 54 -22.97 15.64 -25.05
CA ILE A 54 -23.22 15.35 -26.47
C ILE A 54 -24.21 14.18 -26.64
N ASP A 55 -24.03 13.10 -25.86
CA ASP A 55 -24.94 11.96 -25.86
C ASP A 55 -25.14 11.40 -24.43
N PRO A 56 -26.21 11.79 -23.73
CA PRO A 56 -26.47 11.38 -22.35
C PRO A 56 -26.80 9.90 -22.16
N ALA A 57 -26.98 9.12 -23.25
CA ALA A 57 -27.31 7.70 -23.18
C ALA A 57 -26.06 6.80 -23.14
N ARG A 58 -24.86 7.38 -23.02
CA ARG A 58 -23.58 6.65 -23.03
C ARG A 58 -23.18 6.24 -21.63
N ALA A 59 -23.56 5.04 -21.23
CA ALA A 59 -23.23 4.45 -19.93
C ALA A 59 -21.72 4.48 -19.66
N GLU A 60 -20.90 4.18 -20.67
CA GLU A 60 -19.44 4.12 -20.55
C GLU A 60 -18.82 5.48 -20.21
N ALA A 61 -19.44 6.59 -20.66
CA ALA A 61 -18.95 7.93 -20.35
C ALA A 61 -19.17 8.31 -18.87
N TYR A 62 -20.27 7.83 -18.27
CA TYR A 62 -20.48 7.98 -16.83
C TYR A 62 -19.50 7.10 -16.04
N VAL A 63 -19.28 5.85 -16.45
CA VAL A 63 -18.25 4.98 -15.83
C VAL A 63 -16.88 5.67 -15.85
N GLY A 64 -16.43 6.15 -17.01
CA GLY A 64 -15.14 6.83 -17.12
C GLY A 64 -15.03 8.08 -16.25
N ARG A 65 -16.12 8.84 -16.08
CA ARG A 65 -16.14 10.01 -15.18
C ARG A 65 -16.11 9.59 -13.71
N GLY A 66 -16.84 8.54 -13.33
CA GLY A 66 -16.77 7.96 -11.99
C GLY A 66 -15.37 7.49 -11.64
N ASP A 67 -14.71 6.78 -12.56
CA ASP A 67 -13.32 6.33 -12.40
C ASP A 67 -12.37 7.52 -12.22
N ALA A 68 -12.59 8.61 -12.96
CA ALA A 68 -11.79 9.83 -12.82
C ALA A 68 -12.02 10.57 -11.49
N TYR A 69 -13.25 10.54 -10.95
CA TYR A 69 -13.51 11.06 -9.60
C TYR A 69 -12.79 10.23 -8.53
N VAL A 70 -12.90 8.90 -8.60
CA VAL A 70 -12.19 8.01 -7.66
C VAL A 70 -10.68 8.24 -7.74
N ALA A 71 -10.12 8.31 -8.94
CA ALA A 71 -8.69 8.48 -9.15
C ALA A 71 -8.17 9.88 -8.78
N SER A 72 -9.00 10.93 -8.88
CA SER A 72 -8.62 12.29 -8.44
C SER A 72 -8.59 12.46 -6.92
N GLY A 73 -9.09 11.47 -6.16
CA GLY A 73 -8.85 11.32 -4.73
C GLY A 73 -10.09 10.91 -3.94
N GLU A 74 -9.86 10.25 -2.80
CA GLU A 74 -10.89 9.73 -1.90
C GLU A 74 -11.48 10.80 -0.99
N THR A 75 -12.07 11.83 -1.58
CA THR A 75 -12.87 12.80 -0.84
C THR A 75 -14.32 12.35 -0.82
N GLU A 76 -15.07 12.74 0.24
CA GLU A 76 -16.51 12.47 0.32
C GLU A 76 -17.25 12.99 -0.93
N GLU A 77 -16.84 14.14 -1.46
CA GLU A 77 -17.40 14.75 -2.66
C GLU A 77 -17.15 13.89 -3.91
N HIS A 78 -15.92 13.44 -4.11
CA HIS A 78 -15.55 12.62 -5.26
C HIS A 78 -16.18 11.22 -5.19
N LEU A 79 -16.21 10.58 -4.02
CA LEU A 79 -16.86 9.29 -3.85
C LEU A 79 -18.37 9.39 -4.08
N ALA A 80 -19.02 10.46 -3.61
CA ALA A 80 -20.44 10.70 -3.90
C ALA A 80 -20.70 10.97 -5.39
N ALA A 81 -19.81 11.72 -6.06
CA ALA A 81 -19.91 11.99 -7.49
C ALA A 81 -19.72 10.72 -8.33
N ALA A 82 -18.74 9.88 -7.97
CA ALA A 82 -18.50 8.59 -8.61
C ALA A 82 -19.69 7.65 -8.44
N LEU A 83 -20.24 7.55 -7.22
CA LEU A 83 -21.42 6.74 -6.94
C LEU A 83 -22.60 7.15 -7.82
N ALA A 84 -22.89 8.45 -7.93
CA ALA A 84 -23.96 8.97 -8.77
C ALA A 84 -23.74 8.65 -10.26
N ASP A 85 -22.49 8.72 -10.74
CA ASP A 85 -22.16 8.41 -12.13
C ASP A 85 -22.32 6.91 -12.44
N TYR A 86 -21.86 6.02 -11.55
CA TYR A 86 -22.07 4.59 -11.76
C TYR A 86 -23.55 4.19 -11.66
N GLU A 87 -24.34 4.80 -10.77
CA GLU A 87 -25.79 4.61 -10.72
C GLU A 87 -26.47 5.04 -12.04
N GLU A 88 -26.07 6.18 -12.60
CA GLU A 88 -26.59 6.66 -13.88
C GLU A 88 -26.15 5.74 -15.03
N ALA A 89 -24.91 5.23 -15.03
CA ALA A 89 -24.45 4.25 -16.01
C ALA A 89 -25.35 3.00 -16.02
N LEU A 90 -25.70 2.48 -14.84
CA LEU A 90 -26.59 1.32 -14.69
C LEU A 90 -28.05 1.62 -15.07
N ALA A 91 -28.49 2.87 -14.91
CA ALA A 91 -29.79 3.30 -15.41
C ALA A 91 -29.87 3.27 -16.95
N GLN A 92 -28.74 3.48 -17.64
CA GLN A 92 -28.64 3.37 -19.10
C GLN A 92 -28.42 1.91 -19.56
N ASP A 93 -27.54 1.16 -18.89
CA ASP A 93 -27.24 -0.24 -19.17
C ASP A 93 -26.94 -1.04 -17.89
N GLU A 94 -27.93 -1.79 -17.40
CA GLU A 94 -27.79 -2.62 -16.20
C GLU A 94 -26.89 -3.85 -16.42
N THR A 95 -26.51 -4.16 -17.65
CA THR A 95 -25.62 -5.28 -17.99
C THR A 95 -24.14 -4.89 -18.02
N LEU A 96 -23.82 -3.61 -17.75
CA LEU A 96 -22.46 -3.09 -17.75
C LEU A 96 -21.71 -3.46 -16.47
N ALA A 97 -20.93 -4.54 -16.51
CA ALA A 97 -20.17 -5.04 -15.36
C ALA A 97 -19.23 -3.99 -14.73
N ALA A 98 -18.62 -3.12 -15.54
CA ALA A 98 -17.73 -2.08 -15.07
C ALA A 98 -18.42 -1.09 -14.10
N ALA A 99 -19.70 -0.77 -14.31
CA ALA A 99 -20.44 0.14 -13.43
C ALA A 99 -20.78 -0.52 -12.08
N TRP A 100 -21.12 -1.81 -12.07
CA TRP A 100 -21.31 -2.58 -10.83
C TRP A 100 -20.02 -2.66 -10.01
N LEU A 101 -18.89 -2.94 -10.67
CA LEU A 101 -17.57 -2.95 -10.03
C LEU A 101 -17.19 -1.57 -9.49
N GLY A 102 -17.47 -0.50 -10.24
CA GLY A 102 -17.26 0.88 -9.80
C GLY A 102 -18.06 1.25 -8.54
N LEU A 103 -19.35 0.89 -8.49
CA LEU A 103 -20.16 1.08 -7.27
C LEU A 103 -19.57 0.34 -6.07
N ALA A 104 -19.24 -0.95 -6.27
CA ALA A 104 -18.66 -1.77 -5.23
C ALA A 104 -17.33 -1.19 -4.72
N ASP A 105 -16.50 -0.64 -5.62
CA ASP A 105 -15.24 0.02 -5.28
C ASP A 105 -15.45 1.24 -4.38
N VAL A 106 -16.46 2.07 -4.66
CA VAL A 106 -16.80 3.20 -3.80
C VAL A 106 -17.18 2.72 -2.39
N TYR A 107 -18.03 1.70 -2.27
CA TYR A 107 -18.39 1.14 -0.97
C TYR A 107 -17.20 0.49 -0.24
N ILE A 108 -16.30 -0.17 -0.97
CA ILE A 108 -15.04 -0.70 -0.44
C ILE A 108 -14.16 0.42 0.14
N ARG A 109 -14.03 1.54 -0.57
CA ARG A 109 -13.26 2.72 -0.10
C ARG A 109 -13.90 3.37 1.12
N GLN A 110 -15.22 3.32 1.23
CA GLN A 110 -15.99 3.77 2.40
C GLN A 110 -15.96 2.77 3.57
N GLY A 111 -15.43 1.55 3.36
CA GLY A 111 -15.40 0.48 4.36
C GLY A 111 -16.74 -0.26 4.53
N ASP A 112 -17.71 -0.03 3.64
CA ASP A 112 -19.02 -0.70 3.66
C ASP A 112 -18.99 -1.96 2.78
N TYR A 113 -18.29 -3.00 3.27
CA TYR A 113 -18.09 -4.24 2.51
C TYR A 113 -19.37 -5.07 2.34
N ASP A 114 -20.30 -4.97 3.28
CA ASP A 114 -21.61 -5.62 3.17
C ASP A 114 -22.38 -5.03 1.99
N ARG A 115 -22.40 -3.69 1.88
CA ARG A 115 -23.05 -3.02 0.75
C ARG A 115 -22.34 -3.28 -0.57
N ALA A 116 -21.01 -3.32 -0.58
CA ALA A 116 -20.24 -3.70 -1.76
C ALA A 116 -20.63 -5.11 -2.26
N LEU A 117 -20.78 -6.08 -1.34
CA LEU A 117 -21.17 -7.44 -1.65
C LEU A 117 -22.61 -7.52 -2.20
N GLU A 118 -23.56 -6.79 -1.59
CA GLU A 118 -24.95 -6.72 -2.08
C GLU A 118 -25.02 -6.21 -3.52
N VAL A 119 -24.29 -5.12 -3.83
CA VAL A 119 -24.25 -4.52 -5.17
C VAL A 119 -23.62 -5.48 -6.19
N LEU A 120 -22.55 -6.17 -5.82
CA LEU A 120 -21.91 -7.15 -6.70
C LEU A 120 -22.82 -8.36 -6.96
N GLN A 121 -23.55 -8.84 -5.95
CA GLN A 121 -24.51 -9.94 -6.12
C GLN A 121 -25.63 -9.56 -7.09
N GLU A 122 -26.18 -8.35 -6.98
CA GLU A 122 -27.14 -7.83 -7.95
C GLU A 122 -26.52 -7.71 -9.36
N GLY A 123 -25.32 -7.15 -9.46
CA GLY A 123 -24.59 -7.04 -10.72
C GLY A 123 -24.30 -8.39 -11.38
N LEU A 124 -24.02 -9.43 -10.58
CA LEU A 124 -23.80 -10.78 -11.09
C LEU A 124 -25.05 -11.35 -11.77
N GLU A 125 -26.22 -11.13 -11.16
CA GLU A 125 -27.51 -11.54 -11.75
C GLU A 125 -27.80 -10.81 -13.06
N LYS A 126 -27.56 -9.49 -13.10
CA LYS A 126 -27.83 -8.62 -14.25
C LYS A 126 -26.91 -8.87 -15.43
N THR A 127 -25.65 -9.17 -15.16
CA THR A 127 -24.61 -9.42 -16.19
C THR A 127 -24.62 -10.85 -16.72
N GLY A 128 -25.36 -11.76 -16.08
CA GLY A 128 -25.40 -13.17 -16.47
C GLY A 128 -24.15 -13.95 -16.08
N GLY A 129 -23.47 -13.54 -15.00
CA GLY A 129 -22.31 -14.25 -14.46
C GLY A 129 -20.95 -13.67 -14.89
N ASP A 130 -20.80 -12.34 -14.95
CA ASP A 130 -19.51 -11.72 -15.29
C ASP A 130 -18.39 -12.20 -14.35
N THR A 131 -17.27 -12.62 -14.94
CA THR A 131 -16.18 -13.25 -14.19
C THR A 131 -15.47 -12.28 -13.26
N ALA A 132 -15.33 -10.99 -13.63
CA ALA A 132 -14.68 -10.02 -12.77
C ALA A 132 -15.53 -9.73 -11.51
N ILE A 133 -16.86 -9.75 -11.64
CA ILE A 133 -17.77 -9.65 -10.48
C ILE A 133 -17.64 -10.89 -9.59
N VAL A 134 -17.60 -12.11 -10.18
CA VAL A 134 -17.38 -13.36 -9.41
C VAL A 134 -16.08 -13.30 -8.62
N ASP A 135 -14.99 -12.90 -9.28
CA ASP A 135 -13.67 -12.80 -8.65
C ASP A 135 -13.69 -11.77 -7.52
N LYS A 136 -14.36 -10.63 -7.72
CA LYS A 136 -14.45 -9.59 -6.68
C LYS A 136 -15.29 -10.02 -5.48
N ILE A 137 -16.39 -10.74 -5.71
CA ILE A 137 -17.19 -11.35 -4.62
C ILE A 137 -16.32 -12.32 -3.82
N ALA A 138 -15.61 -13.22 -4.50
CA ALA A 138 -14.75 -14.20 -3.83
C ALA A 138 -13.61 -13.54 -3.02
N GLU A 139 -13.06 -12.42 -3.51
CA GLU A 139 -12.09 -11.61 -2.78
C GLU A 139 -12.68 -11.06 -1.48
N ILE A 140 -13.88 -10.44 -1.54
CA ILE A 140 -14.56 -9.89 -0.37
C ILE A 140 -14.90 -10.97 0.65
N GLU A 141 -15.45 -12.10 0.20
CA GLU A 141 -15.78 -13.25 1.04
C GLU A 141 -14.54 -13.91 1.66
N GLY A 142 -13.39 -13.83 0.97
CA GLY A 142 -12.09 -14.28 1.47
C GLY A 142 -11.47 -13.38 2.54
N GLY A 143 -12.02 -12.18 2.77
CA GLY A 143 -11.63 -11.26 3.85
C GLY A 143 -10.39 -10.41 3.58
N ASN A 144 -9.71 -10.61 2.45
CA ASN A 144 -8.57 -9.80 2.01
C ASN A 144 -9.00 -8.90 0.86
N ILE A 145 -9.41 -7.68 1.20
CA ILE A 145 -10.13 -6.78 0.30
C ILE A 145 -9.18 -5.71 -0.21
N THR A 146 -9.19 -5.49 -1.52
CA THR A 146 -8.47 -4.41 -2.20
C THR A 146 -9.44 -3.45 -2.87
N ASP A 147 -9.03 -2.20 -3.08
CA ASP A 147 -9.74 -1.29 -3.98
C ASP A 147 -9.26 -1.43 -5.44
N SER A 148 -9.87 -0.70 -6.36
CA SER A 148 -9.54 -0.61 -7.78
C SER A 148 -8.13 -0.08 -8.06
N ALA A 149 -7.50 0.60 -7.10
CA ALA A 149 -6.13 1.08 -7.19
C ALA A 149 -5.10 0.06 -6.64
N GLY A 150 -5.56 -1.11 -6.18
CA GLY A 150 -4.71 -2.16 -5.62
C GLY A 150 -4.32 -1.94 -4.16
N ASN A 151 -4.91 -0.96 -3.48
CA ASN A 151 -4.65 -0.74 -2.06
C ASN A 151 -5.41 -1.76 -1.22
N ILE A 152 -4.73 -2.39 -0.27
CA ILE A 152 -5.37 -3.27 0.72
C ILE A 152 -6.25 -2.41 1.63
N ARG A 153 -7.54 -2.73 1.68
CA ARG A 153 -8.58 -2.10 2.52
C ARG A 153 -8.90 -2.95 3.73
N GLN A 154 -8.90 -4.26 3.58
CA GLN A 154 -9.01 -5.21 4.69
C GLN A 154 -8.00 -6.34 4.53
N LEU A 155 -7.38 -6.75 5.63
CA LEU A 155 -6.53 -7.94 5.72
C LEU A 155 -7.06 -8.81 6.85
N SER A 156 -7.31 -10.09 6.59
CA SER A 156 -7.86 -11.03 7.58
C SER A 156 -6.99 -12.27 7.71
N THR A 157 -6.87 -12.76 8.94
CA THR A 157 -6.17 -14.02 9.25
C THR A 157 -7.13 -15.01 9.87
N TYR A 158 -7.12 -16.24 9.36
CA TYR A 158 -7.98 -17.32 9.80
C TYR A 158 -7.17 -18.46 10.40
N GLY A 159 -7.74 -19.14 11.39
CA GLY A 159 -7.18 -20.37 11.96
C GLY A 159 -7.32 -21.56 11.01
N PRO A 160 -6.68 -22.71 11.33
CA PRO A 160 -6.81 -23.94 10.55
C PRO A 160 -8.24 -24.48 10.45
N ASP A 161 -9.13 -24.04 11.33
CA ASP A 161 -10.56 -24.37 11.37
C ASP A 161 -11.42 -23.39 10.56
N GLY A 162 -10.82 -22.40 9.91
CA GLY A 162 -11.51 -21.36 9.14
C GLY A 162 -12.13 -20.26 9.99
N VAL A 163 -11.89 -20.25 11.30
CA VAL A 163 -12.39 -19.18 12.19
C VAL A 163 -11.49 -17.95 12.08
N LEU A 164 -12.10 -16.78 11.93
CA LEU A 164 -11.36 -15.51 11.92
C LEU A 164 -10.62 -15.33 13.25
N ILE A 165 -9.31 -15.08 13.19
CA ILE A 165 -8.47 -14.76 14.35
C ILE A 165 -8.46 -13.26 14.57
N TRP A 166 -8.16 -12.49 13.52
CA TRP A 166 -8.11 -11.04 13.54
C TRP A 166 -8.26 -10.47 12.13
N ARG A 167 -8.62 -9.19 12.05
CA ARG A 167 -8.61 -8.41 10.81
C ARG A 167 -8.07 -7.00 11.03
N HIS A 168 -7.42 -6.46 10.02
CA HIS A 168 -7.01 -5.07 9.92
C HIS A 168 -7.85 -4.36 8.88
N ILE A 169 -8.30 -3.15 9.20
CA ILE A 169 -8.94 -2.22 8.26
C ILE A 169 -8.00 -1.05 8.04
N PHE A 170 -7.73 -0.75 6.77
CA PHE A 170 -6.84 0.32 6.36
C PHE A 170 -7.62 1.45 5.71
N THR A 171 -7.27 2.68 6.08
CA THR A 171 -7.77 3.87 5.41
C THR A 171 -6.64 4.58 4.66
N TYR A 172 -7.01 5.45 3.73
CA TYR A 172 -6.07 6.18 2.89
C TYR A 172 -6.49 7.65 2.84
N SER A 173 -5.50 8.52 2.74
CA SER A 173 -5.71 9.93 2.46
C SER A 173 -6.22 10.12 1.03
N GLY A 174 -6.75 11.30 0.73
CA GLY A 174 -7.16 11.64 -0.63
C GLY A 174 -6.03 11.57 -1.68
N GLN A 175 -4.76 11.54 -1.25
CA GLN A 175 -3.59 11.37 -2.12
C GLN A 175 -3.12 9.91 -2.24
N GLY A 176 -3.87 8.95 -1.69
CA GLY A 176 -3.55 7.52 -1.76
C GLY A 176 -2.48 7.05 -0.77
N GLN A 177 -2.00 7.92 0.13
CA GLN A 177 -1.13 7.49 1.23
C GLN A 177 -1.96 6.81 2.31
N ARG A 178 -1.55 5.64 2.80
CA ARG A 178 -2.20 4.96 3.93
C ARG A 178 -2.29 5.91 5.13
N ALA A 179 -3.50 6.16 5.61
CA ALA A 179 -3.78 7.11 6.68
C ALA A 179 -3.85 6.42 8.04
N SER A 180 -4.50 5.26 8.13
CA SER A 180 -4.60 4.53 9.40
C SER A 180 -4.70 3.02 9.22
N VAL A 181 -4.45 2.31 10.32
CA VAL A 181 -4.83 0.91 10.51
C VAL A 181 -5.64 0.78 11.79
N THR A 182 -6.74 0.03 11.72
CA THR A 182 -7.52 -0.39 12.89
C THR A 182 -7.56 -1.90 12.94
N SER A 183 -7.22 -2.49 14.08
CA SER A 183 -7.25 -3.94 14.27
C SER A 183 -8.46 -4.37 15.07
N PHE A 184 -9.00 -5.53 14.72
CA PHE A 184 -10.11 -6.19 15.40
C PHE A 184 -9.78 -7.67 15.63
N ASP A 185 -10.19 -8.20 16.77
CA ASP A 185 -10.21 -9.63 17.03
C ASP A 185 -11.30 -10.35 16.22
N GLY A 186 -11.27 -11.69 16.24
CA GLY A 186 -12.25 -12.53 15.56
C GLY A 186 -13.70 -12.40 16.04
N GLN A 187 -13.94 -11.71 17.16
CA GLN A 187 -15.29 -11.39 17.67
C GLN A 187 -15.73 -9.97 17.31
N GLY A 188 -14.89 -9.20 16.62
CA GLY A 188 -15.13 -7.81 16.24
C GLY A 188 -14.77 -6.78 17.31
N GLY A 189 -14.10 -7.18 18.39
CA GLY A 189 -13.55 -6.27 19.39
C GLY A 189 -12.33 -5.54 18.83
N GLN A 190 -12.28 -4.22 18.93
CA GLN A 190 -11.12 -3.45 18.49
C GLN A 190 -9.91 -3.71 19.41
N THR A 191 -8.77 -4.08 18.81
CA THR A 191 -7.53 -4.46 19.52
C THR A 191 -6.36 -3.49 19.29
N GLY A 192 -6.55 -2.46 18.47
CA GLY A 192 -5.57 -1.40 18.30
C GLY A 192 -5.96 -0.43 17.19
N HIS A 193 -5.34 0.74 17.20
CA HIS A 193 -5.50 1.74 16.14
C HIS A 193 -4.26 2.62 16.06
N VAL A 194 -3.79 2.88 14.84
CA VAL A 194 -2.64 3.75 14.58
C VAL A 194 -2.95 4.66 13.39
N GLU A 195 -2.77 5.96 13.61
CA GLU A 195 -2.73 6.97 12.56
C GLU A 195 -1.28 7.09 12.05
N MET A 196 -1.08 6.91 10.75
CA MET A 196 0.21 7.11 10.11
C MET A 196 0.49 8.60 9.94
N VAL A 197 1.75 8.98 10.15
CA VAL A 197 2.20 10.37 10.03
C VAL A 197 3.39 10.43 9.10
N TYR A 198 3.34 11.38 8.17
CA TYR A 198 4.36 11.58 7.14
C TYR A 198 5.06 12.93 7.33
N ASN A 199 6.37 12.98 7.06
CA ASN A 199 7.10 14.24 6.97
C ASN A 199 6.87 14.93 5.61
N GLU A 200 7.43 16.12 5.41
CA GLU A 200 7.34 16.87 4.14
C GLU A 200 7.99 16.14 2.94
N ALA A 201 8.94 15.23 3.19
CA ALA A 201 9.57 14.42 2.16
C ALA A 201 8.74 13.17 1.78
N GLY A 202 7.65 12.89 2.50
CA GLY A 202 6.80 11.72 2.29
C GLY A 202 7.25 10.46 3.04
N ASP A 203 8.23 10.56 3.95
CA ASP A 203 8.64 9.44 4.79
C ASP A 203 7.70 9.25 5.98
N ARG A 204 7.43 7.99 6.35
CA ARG A 204 6.61 7.64 7.51
C ARG A 204 7.37 7.87 8.81
N THR A 205 7.01 8.93 9.52
CA THR A 205 7.46 9.25 10.88
C THR A 205 6.68 8.49 11.95
N VAL A 206 5.44 8.09 11.66
CA VAL A 206 4.67 7.15 12.48
C VAL A 206 4.13 6.06 11.56
N ASP A 207 4.37 4.82 11.94
CA ASP A 207 3.88 3.63 11.26
C ASP A 207 3.35 2.62 12.29
N TYR A 208 2.90 1.46 11.86
CA TYR A 208 2.38 0.42 12.74
C TYR A 208 3.30 -0.81 12.79
N GLN A 209 3.21 -1.51 13.92
CA GLN A 209 3.66 -2.89 14.10
C GLN A 209 2.46 -3.72 14.56
N TYR A 210 2.51 -5.03 14.43
CA TYR A 210 1.45 -5.89 14.94
C TYR A 210 1.96 -7.22 15.47
N ALA A 211 1.29 -7.72 16.50
CA ALA A 211 1.48 -9.07 17.01
C ALA A 211 0.81 -10.08 16.07
N SER A 212 1.56 -11.06 15.54
CA SER A 212 1.07 -11.97 14.50
C SER A 212 -0.04 -12.92 14.98
N ASP A 213 -0.03 -13.25 16.26
CA ASP A 213 -0.98 -14.16 16.91
C ASP A 213 -2.34 -13.51 17.19
N THR A 214 -2.36 -12.24 17.59
CA THR A 214 -3.57 -11.52 17.99
C THR A 214 -4.01 -10.45 16.98
N GLY A 215 -3.11 -10.06 16.07
CA GLY A 215 -3.31 -8.94 15.16
C GLY A 215 -3.30 -7.58 15.86
N ALA A 216 -3.10 -7.49 17.18
CA ALA A 216 -3.10 -6.21 17.89
C ALA A 216 -2.05 -5.27 17.28
N VAL A 217 -2.43 -4.02 17.02
CA VAL A 217 -1.57 -3.02 16.37
C VAL A 217 -1.06 -2.01 17.38
N GLY A 218 0.26 -1.87 17.42
CA GLY A 218 0.95 -0.78 18.10
C GLY A 218 1.65 0.12 17.10
N ARG A 219 2.25 1.22 17.56
CA ARG A 219 2.91 2.19 16.67
C ARG A 219 4.43 2.10 16.72
N VAL A 220 5.07 2.52 15.64
CA VAL A 220 6.51 2.74 15.54
C VAL A 220 6.72 4.20 15.17
N GLU A 221 7.47 4.93 16.00
CA GLU A 221 7.83 6.32 15.73
C GLU A 221 9.27 6.38 15.21
N ARG A 222 9.51 7.13 14.13
CA ARG A 222 10.82 7.22 13.46
C ARG A 222 11.30 8.65 13.41
N THR A 223 12.59 8.80 13.65
CA THR A 223 13.31 10.05 13.38
C THR A 223 14.34 9.82 12.28
N PHE A 224 14.64 10.88 11.53
CA PHE A 224 15.55 10.82 10.39
C PHE A 224 16.74 11.75 10.60
N ASN A 225 17.91 11.34 10.12
CA ASN A 225 19.11 12.18 10.10
C ASN A 225 19.03 13.24 8.99
N GLY A 226 20.01 14.14 8.92
CA GLY A 226 20.05 15.20 7.90
C GLY A 226 20.16 14.71 6.44
N SER A 227 20.43 13.42 6.23
CA SER A 227 20.48 12.76 4.92
C SER A 227 19.19 11.99 4.61
N GLY A 228 18.18 12.03 5.48
CA GLY A 228 16.91 11.33 5.29
C GLY A 228 16.92 9.84 5.67
N GLN A 229 17.97 9.36 6.35
CA GLN A 229 18.03 7.97 6.81
C GLN A 229 17.47 7.85 8.22
N THR A 230 16.83 6.74 8.57
CA THR A 230 16.30 6.49 9.93
C THR A 230 17.41 6.59 10.96
N ALA A 231 17.33 7.55 11.89
CA ALA A 231 18.31 7.74 12.95
C ALA A 231 17.92 7.02 14.25
N ALA A 232 16.62 6.90 14.51
CA ALA A 232 16.09 6.19 15.66
C ALA A 232 14.66 5.73 15.42
N GLU A 233 14.28 4.66 16.12
CA GLU A 233 12.91 4.14 16.14
C GLU A 233 12.46 3.84 17.57
N ASP A 234 11.23 4.21 17.93
CA ASP A 234 10.58 3.83 19.19
C ASP A 234 9.37 2.94 18.89
N TRP A 235 9.36 1.73 19.45
CA TRP A 235 8.33 0.72 19.18
C TRP A 235 7.39 0.59 20.37
N TYR A 236 6.09 0.71 20.13
CA TYR A 236 5.06 0.73 21.18
C TYR A 236 4.03 -0.39 20.99
N ASN A 237 3.47 -0.86 22.10
CA ASN A 237 2.29 -1.73 22.12
C ASN A 237 1.02 -0.93 21.79
N GLU A 238 -0.10 -1.63 21.64
CA GLU A 238 -1.44 -1.06 21.42
C GLU A 238 -1.92 -0.16 22.57
N ASP A 239 -1.45 -0.41 23.80
CA ASP A 239 -1.73 0.41 24.98
C ASP A 239 -0.84 1.66 25.09
N GLY A 240 0.12 1.80 24.16
CA GLY A 240 1.07 2.91 24.11
C GLY A 240 2.30 2.75 25.01
N SER A 241 2.47 1.62 25.69
CA SER A 241 3.71 1.30 26.40
C SER A 241 4.87 1.06 25.42
N LEU A 242 6.05 1.58 25.75
CA LEU A 242 7.28 1.35 24.98
C LEU A 242 7.69 -0.12 25.12
N ILE A 243 7.99 -0.78 24.01
CA ILE A 243 8.51 -2.13 23.93
C ILE A 243 10.04 -2.07 23.92
N MET A 244 10.58 -1.29 22.98
CA MET A 244 12.00 -1.15 22.72
C MET A 244 12.25 0.10 21.87
N SER A 245 13.50 0.55 21.84
CA SER A 245 13.94 1.63 20.95
C SER A 245 15.25 1.28 20.27
N PHE A 246 15.48 1.85 19.09
CA PHE A 246 16.67 1.66 18.27
C PHE A 246 17.38 2.98 18.01
N GLN A 247 18.70 2.96 17.95
CA GLN A 247 19.52 4.07 17.45
C GLN A 247 20.46 3.56 16.37
N MET A 248 20.42 4.19 15.21
CA MET A 248 21.20 3.83 14.03
C MET A 248 22.33 4.84 13.80
N GLU A 249 23.54 4.33 13.54
CA GLU A 249 24.72 5.13 13.20
C GLU A 249 25.20 4.79 11.80
N TYR A 250 25.48 5.82 10.99
CA TYR A 250 25.88 5.66 9.59
C TYR A 250 27.27 6.25 9.33
N GLY A 251 27.98 5.63 8.39
CA GLY A 251 29.24 6.12 7.86
C GLY A 251 29.04 7.33 6.93
N ALA A 252 30.15 7.99 6.58
CA ALA A 252 30.14 9.11 5.63
C ALA A 252 29.75 8.70 4.20
N ASP A 253 29.87 7.40 3.90
CA ASP A 253 29.41 6.74 2.68
C ASP A 253 27.90 6.40 2.70
N GLY A 254 27.23 6.63 3.83
CA GLY A 254 25.81 6.33 4.03
C GLY A 254 25.52 4.88 4.43
N LEU A 255 26.54 4.04 4.63
CA LEU A 255 26.35 2.66 5.09
C LEU A 255 26.03 2.62 6.59
N LEU A 256 25.12 1.74 7.00
CA LEU A 256 24.75 1.57 8.41
C LEU A 256 25.91 0.89 9.14
N LEU A 257 26.53 1.55 10.11
CA LEU A 257 27.67 1.00 10.85
C LEU A 257 27.24 0.23 12.08
N SER A 258 26.23 0.73 12.79
CA SER A 258 25.72 0.06 13.97
C SER A 258 24.26 0.40 14.27
N GLU A 259 23.62 -0.51 14.98
CA GLU A 259 22.29 -0.36 15.56
C GLU A 259 22.37 -0.72 17.05
N LYS A 260 21.84 0.14 17.90
CA LYS A 260 21.73 -0.11 19.35
C LYS A 260 20.28 -0.29 19.72
N GLN A 261 19.96 -1.42 20.34
CA GLN A 261 18.63 -1.72 20.85
C GLN A 261 18.59 -1.45 22.35
N TYR A 262 17.55 -0.78 22.81
CA TYR A 262 17.26 -0.52 24.21
C TYR A 262 15.90 -1.12 24.58
N ASN A 263 15.79 -1.61 25.80
CA ASN A 263 14.53 -2.10 26.34
C ASN A 263 13.59 -0.95 26.73
N ALA A 264 12.38 -1.29 27.18
CA ALA A 264 11.35 -0.34 27.62
C ALA A 264 11.80 0.63 28.73
N GLU A 265 12.76 0.23 29.57
CA GLU A 265 13.33 1.08 30.62
C GLU A 265 14.49 1.97 30.14
N GLY A 266 14.85 1.92 28.86
CA GLY A 266 15.94 2.68 28.25
C GLY A 266 17.33 2.10 28.55
N SER A 267 17.41 0.86 29.03
CA SER A 267 18.69 0.17 29.22
C SER A 267 19.13 -0.48 27.91
N LEU A 268 20.41 -0.34 27.57
CA LEU A 268 20.98 -1.01 26.39
C LEU A 268 20.80 -2.52 26.54
N ASP A 269 20.24 -3.16 25.52
CA ASP A 269 20.00 -4.60 25.47
C ASP A 269 20.99 -5.29 24.52
N SER A 270 21.25 -4.69 23.36
CA SER A 270 22.21 -5.21 22.39
C SER A 270 22.79 -4.12 21.49
N THR A 271 23.90 -4.43 20.84
CA THR A 271 24.45 -3.62 19.74
C THR A 271 24.76 -4.54 18.58
N ARG A 272 24.23 -4.23 17.40
CA ARG A 272 24.61 -4.86 16.14
C ARG A 272 25.58 -3.97 15.39
N VAL A 273 26.65 -4.54 14.87
CA VAL A 273 27.66 -3.86 14.04
C VAL A 273 27.70 -4.50 12.66
N TYR A 274 27.80 -3.70 11.62
CA TYR A 274 27.78 -4.13 10.23
C TYR A 274 29.13 -3.89 9.58
N ASP A 275 29.65 -4.91 8.90
CA ASP A 275 30.87 -4.86 8.13
C ASP A 275 30.56 -5.01 6.64
N TYR A 276 31.29 -4.25 5.82
CA TYR A 276 31.14 -4.23 4.37
C TYR A 276 32.46 -4.54 3.68
N ASP A 277 32.38 -5.09 2.47
CA ASP A 277 33.53 -5.22 1.59
C ASP A 277 33.87 -3.90 0.87
N ASP A 278 34.96 -3.89 0.09
CA ASP A 278 35.43 -2.71 -0.66
C ASP A 278 34.42 -2.21 -1.72
N GLN A 279 33.41 -3.01 -2.07
CA GLN A 279 32.34 -2.65 -2.99
C GLN A 279 31.10 -2.11 -2.25
N GLY A 280 31.13 -2.06 -0.91
CA GLY A 280 29.99 -1.66 -0.07
C GLY A 280 28.95 -2.75 0.09
N ARG A 281 29.27 -4.01 -0.25
CA ARG A 281 28.38 -5.15 -0.01
C ARG A 281 28.52 -5.60 1.42
N ASP A 282 27.40 -5.93 2.00
CA ASP A 282 27.25 -6.33 3.38
C ASP A 282 27.82 -7.73 3.59
N ILE A 283 28.81 -7.92 4.46
CA ILE A 283 29.51 -9.21 4.58
C ILE A 283 29.40 -9.84 5.96
N ARG A 284 29.08 -9.05 6.99
CA ARG A 284 28.96 -9.57 8.35
C ARG A 284 28.16 -8.64 9.24
N HIS A 285 27.28 -9.21 10.05
CA HIS A 285 26.64 -8.49 11.15
C HIS A 285 27.01 -9.20 12.45
N SER A 286 27.48 -8.43 13.42
CA SER A 286 27.93 -8.95 14.72
C SER A 286 27.07 -8.41 15.84
N ASP A 287 26.50 -9.29 16.65
CA ASP A 287 25.63 -8.96 17.77
C ASP A 287 26.41 -9.00 19.08
N TYR A 288 26.34 -7.92 19.85
CA TYR A 288 27.02 -7.75 21.12
C TYR A 288 26.01 -7.52 22.23
N SER A 289 26.29 -8.09 23.39
CA SER A 289 25.59 -7.79 24.64
C SER A 289 25.94 -6.38 25.15
N PRO A 290 25.24 -5.86 26.18
CA PRO A 290 25.43 -4.49 26.66
C PRO A 290 26.83 -4.21 27.21
N ASP A 291 27.57 -5.23 27.65
CA ASP A 291 28.94 -5.09 28.15
C ASP A 291 30.01 -5.19 27.05
N GLY A 292 29.59 -5.38 25.79
CA GLY A 292 30.47 -5.52 24.63
C GLY A 292 30.92 -6.95 24.34
N THR A 293 30.42 -7.96 25.05
CA THR A 293 30.69 -9.36 24.72
C THR A 293 29.96 -9.76 23.43
N LEU A 294 30.69 -10.35 22.47
CA LEU A 294 30.12 -10.90 21.24
C LEU A 294 29.20 -12.08 21.56
N LEU A 295 27.94 -12.00 21.14
CA LEU A 295 26.93 -13.03 21.31
C LEU A 295 26.90 -14.01 20.13
N GLY A 296 27.14 -13.49 18.94
CA GLY A 296 27.11 -14.23 17.69
C GLY A 296 27.26 -13.29 16.49
N TYR A 297 27.36 -13.86 15.31
CA TYR A 297 27.41 -13.09 14.08
C TYR A 297 26.97 -13.95 12.90
N TYR A 298 26.49 -13.29 11.85
CA TYR A 298 26.27 -13.92 10.56
C TYR A 298 27.17 -13.31 9.50
N THR A 299 27.52 -14.11 8.51
CA THR A 299 28.34 -13.70 7.36
C THR A 299 27.64 -14.00 6.06
N MET A 300 27.89 -13.16 5.05
CA MET A 300 27.34 -13.30 3.71
C MET A 300 28.46 -13.48 2.69
N GLU A 301 28.28 -14.46 1.81
CA GLU A 301 29.18 -14.70 0.68
C GLU A 301 28.46 -14.43 -0.64
N TYR A 302 29.19 -13.93 -1.62
CA TYR A 302 28.66 -13.47 -2.89
C TYR A 302 29.32 -14.17 -4.07
N ASP A 303 28.57 -14.37 -5.15
CA ASP A 303 29.13 -14.71 -6.46
C ASP A 303 29.75 -13.47 -7.16
N GLU A 304 30.23 -13.65 -8.39
CA GLU A 304 30.84 -12.58 -9.19
C GLU A 304 29.81 -11.54 -9.64
N GLU A 305 28.55 -11.95 -9.75
CA GLU A 305 27.40 -11.14 -10.13
C GLU A 305 26.83 -10.32 -8.96
N GLY A 306 27.23 -10.64 -7.73
CA GLY A 306 26.81 -9.94 -6.52
C GLY A 306 25.55 -10.51 -5.85
N ASN A 307 25.15 -11.73 -6.18
CA ASN A 307 24.09 -12.45 -5.48
C ASN A 307 24.63 -13.11 -4.22
N VAL A 308 23.87 -13.08 -3.13
CA VAL A 308 24.26 -13.78 -1.90
C VAL A 308 24.10 -15.28 -2.11
N THR A 309 25.19 -16.02 -2.12
CA THR A 309 25.22 -17.47 -2.31
C THR A 309 25.20 -18.24 -1.00
N ARG A 310 25.62 -17.60 0.10
CA ARG A 310 25.63 -18.24 1.42
C ARG A 310 25.37 -17.25 2.55
N TYR A 311 24.56 -17.68 3.51
CA TYR A 311 24.49 -17.10 4.85
C TYR A 311 25.02 -18.11 5.84
N SER A 312 25.93 -17.71 6.72
CA SER A 312 26.44 -18.60 7.79
C SER A 312 26.25 -17.93 9.14
N ASN A 313 25.67 -18.65 10.10
CA ASN A 313 25.37 -18.17 11.44
C ASN A 313 26.35 -18.76 12.45
N TYR A 314 26.92 -17.94 13.33
CA TYR A 314 27.94 -18.33 14.30
C TYR A 314 27.58 -17.86 15.71
N ASP A 315 27.98 -18.63 16.71
CA ASP A 315 27.96 -18.19 18.11
C ASP A 315 29.11 -17.20 18.42
N GLY A 316 29.11 -16.66 19.64
CA GLY A 316 30.11 -15.70 20.12
C GLY A 316 31.53 -16.25 20.23
N ASP A 317 31.71 -17.58 20.24
CA ASP A 317 33.01 -18.24 20.22
C ASP A 317 33.48 -18.54 18.78
N GLY A 318 32.65 -18.22 17.78
CA GLY A 318 32.92 -18.45 16.35
C GLY A 318 32.63 -19.86 15.87
N GLN A 319 31.84 -20.64 16.61
CA GLN A 319 31.36 -21.94 16.14
C GLN A 319 30.17 -21.76 15.22
N LEU A 320 30.20 -22.42 14.06
CA LEU A 320 29.09 -22.43 13.12
C LEU A 320 27.88 -23.11 13.77
N LEU A 321 26.72 -22.48 13.69
CA LEU A 321 25.44 -22.99 14.19
C LEU A 321 24.62 -23.62 13.06
N ASP A 322 24.50 -22.90 11.95
CA ASP A 322 23.75 -23.28 10.76
C ASP A 322 24.20 -22.42 9.57
N TYR A 323 23.79 -22.82 8.37
CA TYR A 323 24.01 -22.01 7.16
C TYR A 323 22.97 -22.30 6.09
N GLU A 324 22.71 -21.29 5.25
CA GLU A 324 21.86 -21.36 4.08
C GLU A 324 22.74 -21.27 2.83
N ILE A 325 22.50 -22.13 1.84
CA ILE A 325 23.04 -21.99 0.48
C ILE A 325 21.92 -21.57 -0.45
N ARG A 326 22.12 -20.48 -1.18
CA ARG A 326 21.18 -19.99 -2.20
C ARG A 326 21.71 -20.28 -3.60
N ARG A 327 20.80 -20.61 -4.50
CA ARG A 327 21.11 -20.94 -5.90
C ARG A 327 20.41 -19.96 -6.82
N TYR A 328 21.09 -19.61 -7.89
CA TYR A 328 20.60 -18.71 -8.93
C TYR A 328 20.85 -19.34 -10.30
N ASP A 329 20.05 -18.95 -11.30
CA ASP A 329 20.31 -19.26 -12.70
C ASP A 329 21.37 -18.33 -13.31
N GLU A 330 21.73 -18.58 -14.57
CA GLU A 330 22.73 -17.80 -15.31
C GLU A 330 22.33 -16.33 -15.53
N THR A 331 21.08 -15.96 -15.25
CA THR A 331 20.56 -14.59 -15.35
C THR A 331 20.43 -13.90 -13.99
N GLY A 332 20.80 -14.57 -12.89
CA GLY A 332 20.63 -14.08 -11.51
C GLY A 332 19.23 -14.35 -10.94
N GLY A 333 18.39 -15.12 -11.62
CA GLY A 333 17.08 -15.55 -11.14
C GLY A 333 17.23 -16.53 -9.97
N TYR A 334 16.60 -16.23 -8.83
CA TYR A 334 16.66 -17.08 -7.65
C TYR A 334 15.97 -18.44 -7.89
N LEU A 335 16.68 -19.54 -7.68
CA LEU A 335 16.19 -20.90 -7.90
C LEU A 335 15.75 -21.60 -6.60
N GLY A 336 16.15 -21.07 -5.44
CA GLY A 336 15.84 -21.67 -4.14
C GLY A 336 17.01 -21.68 -3.17
N SER A 337 16.79 -22.30 -2.02
CA SER A 337 17.74 -22.36 -0.91
C SER A 337 17.76 -23.73 -0.26
N GLU A 338 18.87 -24.07 0.37
CA GLU A 338 19.05 -25.24 1.22
C GLU A 338 19.61 -24.79 2.57
N TRP A 339 18.97 -25.22 3.63
CA TRP A 339 19.36 -24.90 5.01
C TRP A 339 20.04 -26.11 5.63
N TYR A 340 21.16 -25.87 6.28
CA TYR A 340 22.00 -26.90 6.85
C TYR A 340 22.31 -26.62 8.32
N ASP A 341 22.41 -27.67 9.11
CA ASP A 341 22.97 -27.57 10.45
C ASP A 341 24.50 -27.39 10.41
N SER A 342 25.12 -27.11 11.55
CA SER A 342 26.56 -26.93 11.72
C SER A 342 27.43 -28.10 11.26
N THR A 343 26.85 -29.30 11.14
CA THR A 343 27.54 -30.52 10.68
C THR A 343 27.38 -30.78 9.18
N GLY A 344 26.58 -29.96 8.49
CA GLY A 344 26.21 -30.13 7.08
C GLY A 344 25.03 -31.07 6.85
N GLY A 345 24.25 -31.38 7.89
CA GLY A 345 22.98 -32.07 7.74
C GLY A 345 21.92 -31.13 7.16
N LEU A 346 21.26 -31.53 6.06
CA LEU A 346 20.18 -30.74 5.45
C LEU A 346 18.98 -30.69 6.40
N ILE A 347 18.60 -29.48 6.82
CA ILE A 347 17.43 -29.19 7.65
C ILE A 347 16.19 -29.05 6.78
N SER A 348 16.28 -28.23 5.73
CA SER A 348 15.17 -27.95 4.82
C SER A 348 15.68 -27.44 3.47
N SER A 349 14.81 -27.44 2.47
CA SER A 349 15.09 -26.81 1.19
C SER A 349 13.83 -26.21 0.57
N THR A 350 14.03 -25.19 -0.25
CA THR A 350 13.00 -24.55 -1.05
C THR A 350 13.40 -24.59 -2.52
N VAL A 351 12.42 -24.78 -3.40
CA VAL A 351 12.61 -24.65 -4.85
C VAL A 351 11.69 -23.54 -5.33
N SER A 352 12.26 -22.56 -6.02
CA SER A 352 11.50 -21.55 -6.77
C SER A 352 11.02 -22.20 -8.06
N GLU A 353 9.72 -22.15 -8.34
CA GLU A 353 9.15 -22.60 -9.62
C GLU A 353 9.44 -21.63 -10.78
#